data_AF-A0A7W9NI58-F1
#
_entry.id   AF-A0A7W9NI58-F1
#
_cell.length_a   1.000
_cell.length_b   1.000
_cell.length_c   1.000
_cell.angle_alpha   90.00
_cell.angle_beta   90.00
_cell.angle_gamma   90.00
#
_symmetry.space_group_name_H-M   'P 1'
#
loop_
_entity.id
_entity.type
_entity.pdbx_description
1 polymer ?
#
loop_
_entity_poly.entity_id
_entity_poly.type
_entity_poly.pdbx_seq_one_letter_code
_entity_poly.pdbx_strand_id
1 'polypeptide(L)'
;MAVPKPAAIKEPCSKARLTFAANSDDIRNYYHIHQALKSAKATRQQLVTFDKAMYVLVAALWESYCEDVISEALDLLAKHAYSPADLPLTLQKVIASDLRSDKHELAVWKIAGDGWKDCLRQRLDSLRGPREWLFNSPKSSSVDDLFARSLGIERISDSWRVNDLSVEEVRKALDRCIAIRGAIAHRAGTADSQASKIGVKRFINLVISLVRSTDMAIENVIRSCTELSGWQNIGNQSKLEMGSIAAI
;
A
#
# COMPACT_ATOMS: atom_id res chain seq x y z
N MET A 1 -18.96 -13.46 19.42
CA MET A 1 -17.49 -13.59 19.28
C MET A 1 -16.94 -12.18 19.06
N ALA A 2 -16.06 -11.70 19.95
CA ALA A 2 -15.59 -10.31 19.91
C ALA A 2 -14.81 -10.03 18.62
N VAL A 3 -15.09 -8.87 18.01
CA VAL A 3 -14.29 -8.32 16.90
C VAL A 3 -12.89 -8.06 17.44
N PRO A 4 -11.81 -8.57 16.82
CA PRO A 4 -10.46 -8.26 17.26
C PRO A 4 -10.27 -6.75 17.17
N LYS A 5 -10.11 -6.09 18.33
CA LYS A 5 -9.69 -4.70 18.36
C LYS A 5 -8.28 -4.67 17.77
N PRO A 6 -7.98 -3.85 16.74
CA PRO A 6 -6.61 -3.73 16.28
C PRO A 6 -5.75 -3.35 17.48
N ALA A 7 -4.62 -4.05 17.63
CA ALA A 7 -3.61 -3.62 18.58
C ALA A 7 -3.31 -2.14 18.30
N ALA A 8 -3.22 -1.31 19.35
CA ALA A 8 -2.86 0.09 19.19
C ALA A 8 -1.64 0.19 18.27
N ILE A 9 -1.78 0.91 17.17
CA ILE A 9 -0.67 1.11 16.23
C ILE A 9 0.38 1.91 16.99
N LYS A 10 1.52 1.29 17.25
CA LYS A 10 2.65 1.98 17.85
C LYS A 10 3.27 2.87 16.77
N GLU A 11 3.22 4.17 16.99
CA GLU A 11 3.96 5.16 16.21
C GLU A 11 5.48 5.02 16.46
N PRO A 12 6.32 5.37 15.48
CA PRO A 12 5.97 5.98 14.18
C PRO A 12 5.59 4.96 13.09
N CYS A 13 4.63 5.31 12.22
CA CYS A 13 4.25 4.56 11.02
C CYS A 13 3.77 5.51 9.91
N SER A 14 3.61 5.03 8.67
CA SER A 14 3.12 5.87 7.56
C SER A 14 1.69 6.39 7.78
N LYS A 15 1.36 7.53 7.17
CA LYS A 15 -0.03 8.01 7.02
C LYS A 15 -0.86 6.99 6.26
N ALA A 16 -0.32 6.37 5.21
CA ALA A 16 -1.02 5.33 4.45
C ALA A 16 -1.50 4.18 5.35
N ARG A 17 -0.67 3.74 6.31
CA ARG A 17 -1.05 2.72 7.29
C ARG A 17 -2.11 3.20 8.28
N LEU A 18 -2.05 4.45 8.71
CA LEU A 18 -3.09 5.06 9.56
C LEU A 18 -4.43 5.15 8.81
N THR A 19 -4.41 5.60 7.56
CA THR A 19 -5.59 5.66 6.68
C THR A 19 -6.15 4.25 6.44
N PHE A 20 -5.31 3.27 6.15
CA PHE A 20 -5.75 1.87 6.05
C PHE A 20 -6.43 1.40 7.34
N ALA A 21 -5.86 1.72 8.51
CA ALA A 21 -6.44 1.36 9.79
C ALA A 21 -7.78 2.04 10.06
N ALA A 22 -7.94 3.32 9.68
CA ALA A 22 -9.21 4.03 9.76
C ALA A 22 -10.26 3.43 8.81
N ASN A 23 -9.88 3.16 7.56
CA ASN A 23 -10.77 2.54 6.57
C ASN A 23 -11.08 1.07 6.91
N SER A 24 -10.26 0.41 7.73
CA SER A 24 -10.54 -0.92 8.26
C SER A 24 -11.68 -0.94 9.30
N ASP A 25 -12.22 0.21 9.69
CA ASP A 25 -13.47 0.29 10.46
C ASP A 25 -14.63 -0.36 9.70
N ASP A 26 -14.69 -0.22 8.38
CA ASP A 26 -15.66 -0.91 7.52
C ASP A 26 -15.48 -2.43 7.55
N ILE A 27 -14.23 -2.89 7.66
CA ILE A 27 -13.89 -4.30 7.86
C ILE A 27 -14.36 -4.80 9.24
N ARG A 28 -14.45 -3.94 10.26
CA ARG A 28 -15.04 -4.31 11.56
C ARG A 28 -16.56 -4.37 11.48
N ASN A 29 -17.17 -3.43 10.75
CA ASN A 29 -18.60 -3.42 10.49
C ASN A 29 -19.08 -4.69 9.77
N TYR A 30 -18.23 -5.30 8.93
CA TYR A 30 -18.51 -6.61 8.32
C TYR A 30 -19.00 -7.66 9.34
N TYR A 31 -18.34 -7.82 10.48
CA TYR A 31 -18.73 -8.87 11.44
C TYR A 31 -20.08 -8.57 12.09
N HIS A 32 -20.36 -7.29 12.38
CA HIS A 32 -21.62 -6.84 12.94
C HIS A 32 -22.76 -7.00 11.94
N ILE A 33 -22.56 -6.54 10.70
CA ILE A 33 -23.55 -6.63 9.62
C ILE A 33 -23.80 -8.09 9.26
N HIS A 34 -22.76 -8.91 9.11
CA HIS A 34 -22.92 -10.34 8.85
C HIS A 34 -23.70 -11.03 9.97
N GLN A 35 -23.46 -10.67 11.23
CA GLN A 35 -24.23 -11.22 12.36
C GLN A 35 -25.69 -10.75 12.33
N ALA A 36 -25.93 -9.46 12.06
CA ALA A 36 -27.27 -8.89 11.94
C ALA A 36 -28.06 -9.55 10.80
N LEU A 37 -27.46 -9.73 9.63
CA LEU A 37 -28.04 -10.47 8.50
C LEU A 37 -28.43 -11.90 8.90
N LYS A 38 -27.55 -12.60 9.62
CA LYS A 38 -27.85 -13.94 10.12
C LYS A 38 -29.04 -13.93 11.10
N SER A 39 -29.08 -12.98 12.03
CA SER A 39 -30.20 -12.83 12.98
C SER A 39 -31.51 -12.49 12.28
N ALA A 40 -31.46 -11.72 11.19
CA ALA A 40 -32.60 -11.38 10.34
C ALA A 40 -33.03 -12.53 9.39
N LYS A 41 -32.50 -13.76 9.59
CA LYS A 41 -32.78 -14.94 8.75
C LYS A 41 -32.46 -14.72 7.27
N ALA A 42 -31.41 -13.93 6.97
CA ALA A 42 -30.92 -13.77 5.60
C ALA A 42 -30.62 -15.13 4.98
N THR A 43 -30.91 -15.25 3.68
CA THR A 43 -30.64 -16.46 2.92
C THR A 43 -29.14 -16.69 2.79
N ARG A 44 -28.75 -17.94 2.53
CA ARG A 44 -27.36 -18.28 2.23
C ARG A 44 -26.80 -17.41 1.11
N GLN A 45 -27.60 -17.13 0.08
CA GLN A 45 -27.16 -16.32 -1.06
C GLN A 45 -26.85 -14.87 -0.64
N GLN A 46 -27.67 -14.28 0.23
CA GLN A 46 -27.42 -12.93 0.74
C GLN A 46 -26.12 -12.85 1.53
N LEU A 47 -25.82 -13.86 2.36
CA LEU A 47 -24.55 -13.93 3.10
C LEU A 47 -23.35 -14.08 2.16
N VAL A 48 -23.46 -14.93 1.13
CA VAL A 48 -22.39 -15.12 0.14
C VAL A 48 -22.15 -13.85 -0.67
N THR A 49 -23.21 -13.15 -1.10
CA THR A 49 -23.09 -11.85 -1.78
C THR A 49 -22.35 -10.84 -0.92
N PHE A 50 -22.64 -10.80 0.39
CA PHE A 50 -21.95 -9.94 1.32
C PHE A 50 -20.47 -10.32 1.48
N ASP A 51 -20.16 -11.61 1.60
CA ASP A 51 -18.78 -12.11 1.64
C ASP A 51 -18.01 -11.75 0.37
N LYS A 52 -18.63 -11.82 -0.82
CA LYS A 52 -18.03 -11.40 -2.09
C LYS A 52 -17.68 -9.91 -2.10
N ALA A 53 -18.60 -9.06 -1.63
CA ALA A 53 -18.36 -7.62 -1.54
C ALA A 53 -17.14 -7.31 -0.66
N MET A 54 -16.94 -8.06 0.42
CA MET A 54 -15.76 -7.90 1.27
C MET A 54 -14.44 -8.25 0.59
N TYR A 55 -14.41 -9.28 -0.27
CA TYR A 55 -13.20 -9.56 -1.06
C TYR A 55 -12.83 -8.39 -1.96
N VAL A 56 -13.82 -7.73 -2.55
CA VAL A 56 -13.60 -6.55 -3.39
C VAL A 56 -13.08 -5.38 -2.54
N LEU A 57 -13.72 -5.09 -1.41
CA LEU A 57 -13.32 -4.02 -0.50
C LEU A 57 -11.90 -4.21 0.04
N VAL A 58 -11.56 -5.39 0.54
CA VAL A 58 -10.24 -5.67 1.12
C VAL A 58 -9.13 -5.57 0.06
N ALA A 59 -9.40 -6.03 -1.17
CA ALA A 59 -8.45 -5.87 -2.28
C ALA A 59 -8.23 -4.39 -2.64
N ALA A 60 -9.30 -3.60 -2.70
CA ALA A 60 -9.22 -2.16 -2.97
C ALA A 60 -8.43 -1.43 -1.89
N LEU A 61 -8.66 -1.76 -0.61
CA LEU A 61 -7.91 -1.16 0.51
C LEU A 61 -6.42 -1.52 0.47
N TRP A 62 -6.08 -2.74 0.06
CA TRP A 62 -4.70 -3.16 -0.12
C TRP A 62 -4.01 -2.41 -1.27
N GLU A 63 -4.70 -2.26 -2.40
CA GLU A 63 -4.25 -1.48 -3.56
C GLU A 63 -4.01 -0.01 -3.20
N SER A 64 -5.00 0.65 -2.59
CA SER A 64 -4.85 2.05 -2.16
C SER A 64 -3.71 2.24 -1.17
N TYR A 65 -3.55 1.32 -0.21
CA TYR A 65 -2.42 1.37 0.71
C TYR A 65 -1.06 1.33 -0.01
N CYS A 66 -0.90 0.43 -0.99
CA CYS A 66 0.36 0.30 -1.73
C CYS A 66 0.72 1.59 -2.49
N GLU A 67 -0.26 2.21 -3.14
CA GLU A 67 -0.05 3.46 -3.89
C GLU A 67 0.25 4.64 -2.96
N ASP A 68 -0.52 4.77 -1.88
CA ASP A 68 -0.38 5.87 -0.94
C ASP A 68 0.97 5.78 -0.18
N VAL A 69 1.39 4.59 0.26
CA VAL A 69 2.66 4.42 1.00
C VAL A 69 3.88 4.66 0.13
N ILE A 70 3.81 4.30 -1.16
CA ILE A 70 4.86 4.61 -2.13
C ILE A 70 4.96 6.11 -2.32
N SER A 71 3.82 6.79 -2.51
CA SER A 71 3.78 8.23 -2.72
C SER A 71 4.35 8.98 -1.51
N GLU A 72 4.02 8.52 -0.31
CA GLU A 72 4.53 9.08 0.95
C GLU A 72 6.05 8.87 1.09
N ALA A 73 6.54 7.66 0.84
CA ALA A 73 7.96 7.36 0.94
C ALA A 73 8.79 8.13 -0.10
N LEU A 74 8.30 8.22 -1.35
CA LEU A 74 8.98 8.93 -2.42
C LEU A 74 9.07 10.44 -2.13
N ASP A 75 8.01 11.04 -1.55
CA ASP A 75 8.01 12.43 -1.08
C ASP A 75 9.07 12.66 0.02
N LEU A 76 9.18 11.73 0.98
CA LEU A 76 10.20 11.80 2.02
C LEU A 76 11.63 11.70 1.45
N LEU A 77 11.87 10.78 0.52
CA LEU A 77 13.16 10.65 -0.16
C LEU A 77 13.50 11.93 -0.94
N ALA A 78 12.55 12.49 -1.68
CA ALA A 78 12.76 13.72 -2.45
C ALA A 78 13.06 14.94 -1.55
N LYS A 79 12.52 14.97 -0.33
CA LYS A 79 12.73 16.07 0.62
C LYS A 79 13.99 15.92 1.47
N HIS A 80 14.33 14.70 1.87
CA HIS A 80 15.29 14.46 2.96
C HIS A 80 16.48 13.57 2.60
N ALA A 81 16.56 13.01 1.38
CA ALA A 81 17.74 12.26 0.99
C ALA A 81 18.96 13.18 0.82
N TYR A 82 20.10 12.77 1.38
CA TYR A 82 21.33 13.56 1.42
C TYR A 82 21.91 13.78 0.01
N SER A 83 21.95 12.71 -0.77
CA SER A 83 22.55 12.66 -2.09
C SER A 83 21.82 11.62 -2.96
N PRO A 84 21.85 11.78 -4.30
CA PRO A 84 21.30 10.76 -5.20
C PRO A 84 22.01 9.40 -5.05
N ALA A 85 23.24 9.38 -4.53
CA ALA A 85 24.00 8.16 -4.28
C ALA A 85 23.43 7.30 -3.13
N ASP A 86 22.69 7.91 -2.20
CA ASP A 86 22.11 7.21 -1.04
C ASP A 86 20.77 6.56 -1.39
N LEU A 87 20.17 6.90 -2.53
CA LEU A 87 18.94 6.25 -3.00
C LEU A 87 19.19 4.77 -3.31
N PRO A 88 18.16 3.90 -3.23
CA PRO A 88 18.31 2.52 -3.66
C PRO A 88 18.83 2.43 -5.10
N LEU A 89 19.83 1.56 -5.35
CA LEU A 89 20.49 1.45 -6.65
C LEU A 89 19.50 1.22 -7.80
N THR A 90 18.44 0.43 -7.57
CA THR A 90 17.40 0.18 -8.57
C THR A 90 16.61 1.44 -8.89
N LEU A 91 16.33 2.30 -7.89
CA LEU A 91 15.72 3.61 -8.13
C LEU A 91 16.66 4.54 -8.91
N GLN A 92 17.96 4.55 -8.58
CA GLN A 92 18.96 5.32 -9.35
C GLN A 92 18.98 4.88 -10.83
N LYS A 93 18.99 3.56 -11.09
CA LYS A 93 18.97 3.00 -12.44
C LYS A 93 17.71 3.37 -13.20
N VAL A 94 16.57 3.35 -12.52
CA VAL A 94 15.28 3.74 -13.10
C VAL A 94 15.30 5.22 -13.50
N ILE A 95 15.75 6.13 -12.64
CA ILE A 95 15.90 7.56 -12.97
C ILE A 95 16.86 7.74 -14.15
N ALA A 96 17.99 7.04 -14.15
CA ALA A 96 18.94 7.08 -15.26
C ALA A 96 18.33 6.58 -16.58
N SER A 97 17.46 5.57 -16.53
CA SER A 97 16.75 5.04 -17.70
C SER A 97 15.71 6.03 -18.24
N ASP A 98 14.94 6.65 -17.36
CA ASP A 98 13.97 7.68 -17.72
C ASP A 98 14.67 8.86 -18.40
N LEU A 99 15.82 9.27 -17.87
CA LEU A 99 16.65 10.33 -18.43
C LEU A 99 17.23 9.99 -19.81
N ARG A 100 17.73 8.76 -20.01
CA ARG A 100 18.24 8.31 -21.32
C ARG A 100 17.16 8.24 -22.39
N SER A 101 15.91 8.11 -21.97
CA SER A 101 14.76 8.05 -22.86
C SER A 101 14.21 9.44 -23.19
N ASP A 102 14.71 10.51 -22.55
CA ASP A 102 14.41 11.89 -22.92
C ASP A 102 15.06 12.19 -24.28
N LYS A 103 14.26 12.73 -25.21
CA LYS A 103 14.72 13.08 -26.57
C LYS A 103 15.62 14.30 -26.58
N HIS A 104 15.61 15.09 -25.51
CA HIS A 104 16.35 16.34 -25.42
C HIS A 104 17.78 16.09 -24.91
N GLU A 105 18.80 16.38 -25.70
CA GLU A 105 20.21 16.12 -25.37
C GLU A 105 20.66 16.83 -24.07
N LEU A 106 20.06 17.99 -23.75
CA LEU A 106 20.33 18.70 -22.49
C LEU A 106 19.59 18.15 -21.27
N ALA A 107 18.84 17.04 -21.38
CA ALA A 107 18.13 16.46 -20.25
C ALA A 107 19.07 16.11 -19.09
N VAL A 108 20.32 15.73 -19.38
CA VAL A 108 21.35 15.43 -18.36
C VAL A 108 21.61 16.62 -17.43
N TRP A 109 21.42 17.85 -17.90
CA TRP A 109 21.56 19.04 -17.04
C TRP A 109 20.40 19.19 -16.05
N LYS A 110 19.23 18.60 -16.32
CA LYS A 110 18.06 18.64 -15.42
C LYS A 110 18.30 17.88 -14.11
N ILE A 111 19.25 16.94 -14.07
CA ILE A 111 19.55 16.16 -12.86
C ILE A 111 20.72 16.72 -12.05
N ALA A 112 21.41 17.74 -12.55
CA ALA A 112 22.56 18.34 -11.87
C ALA A 112 22.14 19.09 -10.59
N GLY A 113 23.03 19.13 -9.59
CA GLY A 113 22.75 19.73 -8.29
C GLY A 113 21.60 19.01 -7.57
N ASP A 114 20.53 19.73 -7.25
CA ASP A 114 19.31 19.18 -6.63
C ASP A 114 18.24 18.75 -7.65
N GLY A 115 18.49 18.88 -8.97
CA GLY A 115 17.49 18.59 -10.00
C GLY A 115 17.02 17.12 -10.05
N TRP A 116 17.80 16.18 -9.52
CA TRP A 116 17.36 14.80 -9.33
C TRP A 116 16.18 14.67 -8.35
N LYS A 117 16.05 15.58 -7.38
CA LYS A 117 14.87 15.64 -6.49
C LYS A 117 13.63 16.04 -7.27
N ASP A 118 13.76 16.91 -8.27
CA ASP A 118 12.66 17.26 -9.16
C ASP A 118 12.24 16.08 -10.05
N CYS A 119 13.19 15.24 -10.48
CA CYS A 119 12.84 13.98 -11.15
C CYS A 119 12.02 13.05 -10.24
N LEU A 120 12.37 12.94 -8.95
CA LEU A 120 11.56 12.18 -7.99
C LEU A 120 10.16 12.78 -7.80
N ARG A 121 10.04 14.12 -7.77
CA ARG A 121 8.74 14.82 -7.68
C ARG A 121 7.88 14.63 -8.92
N GLN A 122 8.45 14.71 -10.12
CA GLN A 122 7.72 14.44 -11.37
C GLN A 122 7.21 12.99 -11.44
N ARG A 123 8.02 12.04 -10.92
CA ARG A 123 7.59 10.65 -10.77
C ARG A 123 6.44 10.53 -9.77
N LEU A 124 6.52 11.24 -8.64
CA LEU A 124 5.44 11.32 -7.67
C LEU A 124 4.15 11.87 -8.29
N ASP A 125 4.23 12.92 -9.11
CA ASP A 125 3.08 13.48 -9.81
C ASP A 125 2.49 12.50 -10.84
N SER A 126 3.35 11.73 -11.52
CA SER A 126 2.93 10.67 -12.44
C SER A 126 2.22 9.52 -11.71
N LEU A 127 2.63 9.20 -10.48
CA LEU A 127 1.95 8.24 -9.61
C LEU A 127 0.64 8.79 -9.04
N ARG A 128 0.54 10.11 -8.84
CA ARG A 128 -0.65 10.81 -8.32
C ARG A 128 -1.64 11.29 -9.39
N GLY A 129 -1.33 11.09 -10.68
CA GLY A 129 -2.21 11.38 -11.81
C GLY A 129 -3.52 10.59 -11.77
N PRO A 130 -4.35 10.60 -12.84
CA PRO A 130 -5.60 9.85 -12.86
C PRO A 130 -5.32 8.42 -12.40
N ARG A 131 -5.86 8.04 -11.23
CA ARG A 131 -5.75 6.72 -10.58
C ARG A 131 -6.47 5.64 -11.39
N GLU A 132 -6.53 5.81 -12.70
CA GLU A 132 -7.55 5.14 -13.50
C GLU A 132 -7.16 3.70 -13.71
N TRP A 133 -5.92 3.29 -14.05
CA TRP A 133 -5.64 1.87 -14.39
C TRP A 133 -4.23 1.31 -14.05
N LEU A 134 -3.38 1.97 -13.27
CA LEU A 134 -1.98 1.54 -13.14
C LEU A 134 -1.76 0.25 -12.35
N PHE A 135 -2.71 -0.15 -11.48
CA PHE A 135 -2.53 -1.29 -10.57
C PHE A 135 -3.68 -2.30 -10.53
N ASN A 136 -4.17 -2.72 -11.70
CA ASN A 136 -5.38 -3.55 -11.87
C ASN A 136 -5.40 -4.97 -11.25
N SER A 137 -4.38 -5.38 -10.47
CA SER A 137 -4.36 -6.65 -9.73
C SER A 137 -3.23 -6.63 -8.71
N PRO A 138 -3.51 -6.38 -7.42
CA PRO A 138 -2.48 -6.21 -6.40
C PRO A 138 -1.93 -7.56 -5.90
N LYS A 139 -1.55 -8.45 -6.84
CA LYS A 139 -0.84 -9.71 -6.61
C LYS A 139 0.59 -9.44 -6.18
N SER A 140 1.21 -10.43 -5.54
CA SER A 140 2.57 -10.34 -5.03
C SER A 140 3.59 -9.85 -6.06
N SER A 141 3.60 -10.40 -7.26
CA SER A 141 4.51 -9.97 -8.34
C SER A 141 4.24 -8.53 -8.78
N SER A 142 2.97 -8.14 -8.93
CA SER A 142 2.60 -6.79 -9.32
C SER A 142 2.98 -5.78 -8.25
N VAL A 143 2.81 -6.13 -6.97
CA VAL A 143 3.27 -5.33 -5.84
C VAL A 143 4.79 -5.17 -5.92
N ASP A 144 5.55 -6.26 -6.08
CA ASP A 144 7.02 -6.19 -6.22
C ASP A 144 7.43 -5.29 -7.40
N ASP A 145 6.81 -5.44 -8.58
CA ASP A 145 7.08 -4.60 -9.76
C ASP A 145 6.78 -3.11 -9.52
N LEU A 146 5.72 -2.81 -8.78
CA LEU A 146 5.34 -1.44 -8.42
C LEU A 146 6.38 -0.83 -7.48
N PHE A 147 6.76 -1.55 -6.43
CA PHE A 147 7.75 -1.09 -5.45
C PHE A 147 9.16 -0.98 -6.05
N ALA A 148 9.53 -1.89 -6.94
CA ALA A 148 10.82 -1.86 -7.65
C ALA A 148 10.94 -0.61 -8.53
N ARG A 149 9.90 -0.31 -9.33
CA ARG A 149 9.89 0.83 -10.25
C ARG A 149 9.75 2.18 -9.53
N SER A 150 9.09 2.21 -8.38
CA SER A 150 8.80 3.46 -7.68
C SER A 150 9.82 3.80 -6.59
N LEU A 151 10.22 2.83 -5.77
CA LEU A 151 11.13 3.03 -4.63
C LEU A 151 12.46 2.29 -4.77
N GLY A 152 12.65 1.49 -5.83
CA GLY A 152 13.86 0.68 -5.99
C GLY A 152 13.91 -0.55 -5.08
N ILE A 153 12.78 -0.95 -4.49
CA ILE A 153 12.69 -2.15 -3.64
C ILE A 153 12.25 -3.32 -4.51
N GLU A 154 13.21 -4.15 -4.95
CA GLU A 154 12.95 -5.20 -5.96
C GLU A 154 11.93 -6.25 -5.53
N ARG A 155 11.94 -6.62 -4.25
CA ARG A 155 11.09 -7.69 -3.70
C ARG A 155 10.55 -7.31 -2.34
N ILE A 156 9.68 -6.30 -2.30
CA ILE A 156 9.03 -5.88 -1.06
C ILE A 156 8.32 -7.06 -0.37
N SER A 157 7.84 -8.03 -1.15
CA SER A 157 7.19 -9.23 -0.65
C SER A 157 8.11 -10.13 0.20
N ASP A 158 9.44 -10.05 0.05
CA ASP A 158 10.39 -10.76 0.92
C ASP A 158 10.36 -10.25 2.37
N SER A 159 9.80 -9.06 2.61
CA SER A 159 9.61 -8.50 3.96
C SER A 159 8.36 -9.02 4.66
N TRP A 160 7.46 -9.68 3.95
CA TRP A 160 6.16 -10.06 4.51
C TRP A 160 6.30 -11.13 5.59
N ARG A 161 5.68 -10.87 6.74
CA ARG A 161 5.69 -11.76 7.90
C ARG A 161 4.27 -11.99 8.38
N VAL A 162 3.83 -13.23 8.25
CA VAL A 162 2.57 -13.75 8.80
C VAL A 162 2.94 -14.96 9.65
N ASN A 163 2.37 -15.05 10.85
CA ASN A 163 2.70 -16.15 11.77
C ASN A 163 2.49 -17.50 11.08
N ASP A 164 3.45 -18.41 11.29
CA ASP A 164 3.41 -19.80 10.85
C ASP A 164 3.35 -20.00 9.31
N LEU A 165 3.64 -18.96 8.52
CA LEU A 165 3.72 -19.06 7.06
C LEU A 165 5.10 -18.61 6.56
N SER A 166 5.66 -19.36 5.62
CA SER A 166 6.79 -18.92 4.82
C SER A 166 6.41 -17.77 3.89
N VAL A 167 7.39 -16.98 3.46
CA VAL A 167 7.17 -15.87 2.52
C VAL A 167 6.43 -16.33 1.26
N GLU A 168 6.79 -17.50 0.73
CA GLU A 168 6.17 -18.05 -0.48
C GLU A 168 4.71 -18.45 -0.24
N GLU A 169 4.39 -18.99 0.93
CA GLU A 169 3.00 -19.28 1.30
C GLU A 169 2.18 -18.01 1.48
N VAL A 170 2.79 -16.94 1.99
CA VAL A 170 2.16 -15.62 2.13
C VAL A 170 1.83 -15.04 0.75
N ARG A 171 2.78 -15.05 -0.21
CA ARG A 171 2.53 -14.63 -1.60
C ARG A 171 1.39 -15.41 -2.23
N LYS A 172 1.45 -16.74 -2.16
CA LYS A 172 0.41 -17.62 -2.69
C LYS A 172 -0.94 -17.35 -2.02
N ALA A 173 -0.97 -17.04 -0.72
CA ALA A 173 -2.20 -16.69 -0.01
C ALA A 173 -2.81 -15.38 -0.51
N LEU A 174 -2.00 -14.35 -0.72
CA LEU A 174 -2.44 -13.08 -1.30
C LEU A 174 -2.97 -13.29 -2.71
N ASP A 175 -2.19 -13.95 -3.56
CA ASP A 175 -2.52 -14.16 -4.98
C ASP A 175 -3.81 -14.95 -5.15
N ARG A 176 -4.05 -15.95 -4.28
CA ARG A 176 -5.33 -16.66 -4.23
C ARG A 176 -6.50 -15.74 -3.87
N CYS A 177 -6.34 -14.85 -2.89
CA CYS A 177 -7.40 -13.92 -2.49
C CYS A 177 -7.71 -12.92 -3.62
N ILE A 178 -6.68 -12.39 -4.29
CA ILE A 178 -6.85 -11.51 -5.45
C ILE A 178 -7.46 -12.26 -6.64
N ALA A 179 -7.12 -13.53 -6.85
CA ALA A 179 -7.75 -14.37 -7.86
C ALA A 179 -9.25 -14.60 -7.56
N ILE A 180 -9.63 -14.80 -6.29
CA ILE A 180 -11.04 -14.88 -5.87
C ILE A 180 -11.76 -13.57 -6.19
N ARG A 181 -11.17 -12.40 -5.87
CA ARG A 181 -11.73 -11.09 -6.26
C ARG A 181 -11.93 -10.99 -7.77
N GLY A 182 -10.95 -11.40 -8.57
CA GLY A 182 -11.08 -11.41 -10.03
C GLY A 182 -12.19 -12.35 -10.52
N ALA A 183 -12.31 -13.54 -9.93
CA ALA A 183 -13.38 -14.49 -10.24
C ALA A 183 -14.77 -13.95 -9.87
N ILE A 184 -14.90 -13.21 -8.76
CA ILE A 184 -16.14 -12.53 -8.37
C ILE A 184 -16.55 -11.50 -9.43
N ALA A 185 -15.61 -10.70 -9.91
CA ALA A 185 -15.88 -9.66 -10.91
C ALA A 185 -16.28 -10.21 -12.28
N HIS A 186 -15.67 -11.32 -12.72
CA HIS A 186 -15.89 -11.86 -14.07
C HIS A 186 -16.87 -13.05 -14.14
N ARG A 187 -17.08 -13.79 -13.05
CA ARG A 187 -17.87 -15.04 -13.03
C ARG A 187 -18.67 -15.19 -11.73
N ALA A 188 -19.67 -14.33 -11.56
CA ALA A 188 -20.49 -14.24 -10.35
C ALA A 188 -21.16 -15.56 -9.91
N GLY A 189 -21.40 -16.52 -10.82
CA GLY A 189 -22.05 -17.81 -10.51
C GLY A 189 -21.13 -18.94 -10.00
N THR A 190 -19.85 -18.98 -10.36
CA THR A 190 -18.90 -20.04 -9.91
C THR A 190 -18.15 -19.68 -8.61
N ALA A 191 -18.15 -18.40 -8.23
CA ALA A 191 -17.46 -17.90 -7.03
C ALA A 191 -18.22 -18.20 -5.71
N ASP A 192 -19.45 -18.72 -5.76
CA ASP A 192 -20.30 -18.99 -4.60
C ASP A 192 -19.72 -20.04 -3.64
N SER A 193 -18.86 -20.95 -4.15
CA SER A 193 -18.17 -21.95 -3.33
C SER A 193 -16.89 -21.43 -2.67
N GLN A 194 -16.36 -20.28 -3.13
CA GLN A 194 -15.05 -19.76 -2.71
C GLN A 194 -15.16 -18.58 -1.74
N ALA A 195 -16.19 -17.74 -1.89
CA ALA A 195 -16.48 -16.67 -0.96
C ALA A 195 -17.13 -17.24 0.30
N SER A 196 -16.43 -17.14 1.42
CA SER A 196 -16.93 -17.56 2.73
C SER A 196 -16.43 -16.62 3.82
N LYS A 197 -17.19 -16.51 4.91
CA LYS A 197 -16.78 -15.77 6.10
C LYS A 197 -15.39 -16.11 6.62
N ILE A 198 -15.01 -17.39 6.55
CA ILE A 198 -13.67 -17.83 6.95
C ILE A 198 -12.62 -17.30 5.98
N GLY A 199 -12.89 -17.37 4.67
CA GLY A 199 -12.03 -16.81 3.63
C GLY A 199 -11.84 -15.30 3.77
N VAL A 200 -12.92 -14.55 3.98
CA VAL A 200 -12.89 -13.10 4.21
C VAL A 200 -12.04 -12.77 5.43
N LYS A 201 -12.27 -13.45 6.57
CA LYS A 201 -11.46 -13.25 7.79
C LYS A 201 -9.98 -13.52 7.55
N ARG A 202 -9.64 -14.59 6.83
CA ARG A 202 -8.24 -14.92 6.48
C ARG A 202 -7.63 -13.83 5.60
N PHE A 203 -8.37 -13.32 4.62
CA PHE A 203 -7.88 -12.28 3.73
C PHE A 203 -7.63 -10.96 4.47
N ILE A 204 -8.55 -10.55 5.34
CA ILE A 204 -8.38 -9.36 6.20
C ILE A 204 -7.11 -9.46 7.04
N ASN A 205 -6.95 -10.58 7.77
CA ASN A 205 -5.81 -10.77 8.67
C ASN A 205 -4.49 -10.82 7.90
N LEU A 206 -4.51 -11.42 6.71
CA LEU A 206 -3.38 -11.42 5.80
C LEU A 206 -2.99 -9.98 5.44
N VAL A 207 -3.89 -9.19 4.88
CA VAL A 207 -3.61 -7.81 4.45
C VAL A 207 -3.14 -6.93 5.61
N ILE A 208 -3.76 -7.03 6.80
CA ILE A 208 -3.28 -6.29 8.00
C ILE A 208 -1.81 -6.60 8.29
N SER A 209 -1.42 -7.88 8.16
CA SER A 209 -0.03 -8.30 8.39
C SER A 209 0.90 -7.78 7.29
N LEU A 210 0.46 -7.80 6.02
CA LEU A 210 1.22 -7.29 4.88
C LEU A 210 1.45 -5.79 4.98
N VAL A 211 0.43 -5.01 5.33
CA VAL A 211 0.51 -3.57 5.57
C VAL A 211 1.58 -3.28 6.62
N ARG A 212 1.55 -3.96 7.76
CA ARG A 212 2.55 -3.77 8.81
C ARG A 212 3.97 -4.10 8.33
N SER A 213 4.16 -5.24 7.69
CA SER A 213 5.48 -5.67 7.21
C SER A 213 6.04 -4.73 6.14
N THR A 214 5.20 -4.30 5.21
CA THR A 214 5.55 -3.40 4.12
C THR A 214 5.96 -2.02 4.67
N ASP A 215 5.16 -1.49 5.61
CA ASP A 215 5.43 -0.22 6.30
C ASP A 215 6.79 -0.22 7.01
N MET A 216 7.14 -1.29 7.71
CA MET A 216 8.43 -1.45 8.39
C MET A 216 9.60 -1.59 7.40
N ALA A 217 9.41 -2.30 6.30
CA ALA A 217 10.45 -2.49 5.29
C ALA A 217 10.82 -1.17 4.61
N ILE A 218 9.82 -0.35 4.29
CA ILE A 218 10.03 0.98 3.71
C ILE A 218 10.66 1.92 4.74
N GLU A 219 10.25 1.85 6.01
CA GLU A 219 10.88 2.64 7.08
C GLU A 219 12.40 2.44 7.12
N ASN A 220 12.86 1.19 6.99
CA ASN A 220 14.28 0.88 6.96
C ASN A 220 15.00 1.52 5.77
N VAL A 221 14.36 1.56 4.61
CA VAL A 221 14.89 2.25 3.42
C VAL A 221 15.00 3.74 3.70
N ILE A 222 13.94 4.37 4.21
CA ILE A 222 13.93 5.80 4.55
C ILE A 222 15.06 6.14 5.52
N ARG A 223 15.23 5.34 6.58
CA ARG A 223 16.33 5.52 7.56
C ARG A 223 17.72 5.39 6.94
N SER A 224 17.88 4.53 5.94
CA SER A 224 19.16 4.33 5.27
C SER A 224 19.52 5.46 4.29
N CYS A 225 18.51 6.17 3.78
CA CYS A 225 18.69 7.18 2.74
C CYS A 225 18.58 8.62 3.25
N THR A 226 18.06 8.84 4.46
CA THR A 226 17.67 10.17 4.97
C THR A 226 18.11 10.39 6.41
N GLU A 227 18.07 11.65 6.88
CA GLU A 227 18.29 12.02 8.30
C GLU A 227 17.18 11.56 9.25
N LEU A 228 16.07 11.05 8.71
CA LEU A 228 14.90 10.70 9.51
C LEU A 228 15.13 9.39 10.25
N SER A 229 14.63 9.33 11.48
CA SER A 229 14.52 8.10 12.27
C SER A 229 13.43 7.14 11.74
N GLY A 230 12.94 7.31 10.52
CA GLY A 230 11.87 6.53 9.89
C GLY A 230 10.73 7.41 9.41
N TRP A 231 9.48 7.02 9.71
CA TRP A 231 8.28 7.79 9.35
C TRP A 231 8.11 9.11 10.14
N GLN A 232 9.02 9.41 11.08
CA GLN A 232 8.98 10.62 11.91
C GLN A 232 9.39 11.86 11.11
N ASN A 233 8.44 12.48 10.42
CA ASN A 233 8.37 13.94 10.26
C ASN A 233 6.99 14.47 9.87
N ILE A 234 5.96 13.64 9.99
CA ILE A 234 4.67 13.92 9.38
C ILE A 234 3.74 14.73 10.29
N GLY A 235 3.93 14.66 11.61
CA GLY A 235 3.07 15.32 12.60
C GLY A 235 3.44 16.76 12.95
N ASN A 236 4.68 17.21 12.68
CA ASN A 236 5.15 18.55 13.09
C ASN A 236 5.00 19.61 11.99
N GLN A 237 5.05 19.26 10.70
CA GLN A 237 4.86 20.26 9.63
C GLN A 237 3.42 20.77 9.53
N SER A 238 2.40 19.92 9.77
CA SER A 238 1.00 20.35 9.80
C SER A 238 0.64 21.24 11.00
N LYS A 239 1.40 21.18 12.10
CA LYS A 239 1.24 22.10 13.24
C LYS A 239 1.96 23.43 13.00
N LEU A 240 3.05 23.44 12.24
CA LEU A 240 3.79 24.66 11.92
C LEU A 240 3.07 25.50 10.84
N GLU A 241 2.42 24.87 9.86
CA GLU A 241 1.66 25.62 8.83
C GLU A 241 0.31 26.16 9.33
N MET A 242 -0.35 25.50 10.29
CA MET A 242 -1.57 26.02 10.93
C MET A 242 -1.27 27.07 12.02
N GLY A 243 -0.06 27.10 12.57
CA GLY A 243 0.37 28.10 13.55
C GLY A 243 0.72 29.46 12.93
N SER A 244 1.04 29.49 11.63
CA SER A 244 1.43 30.73 10.92
C SER A 244 0.25 31.47 10.28
N ILE A 245 -0.92 30.82 10.15
CA ILE A 245 -2.15 31.43 9.61
C ILE A 245 -2.99 32.07 10.74
N ALA A 246 -2.74 31.72 12.01
CA ALA A 246 -3.43 32.30 13.16
C ALA A 246 -2.79 33.59 13.72
N ALA A 247 -1.82 34.18 13.02
CA ALA A 247 -1.04 35.34 13.47
C ALA A 247 -1.07 36.54 12.49
N ILE A 248 -2.10 36.64 11.64
CA ILE A 248 -2.45 37.83 10.85
C ILE A 248 -3.96 38.07 11.03
#